data_AF-A0A9D7J5B7-F1
#
_entry.id   AF-A0A9D7J5B7-F1
#
_cell.length_a   1.000
_cell.length_b   1.000
_cell.length_c   1.000
_cell.angle_alpha   90.00
_cell.angle_beta   90.00
_cell.angle_gamma   90.00
#
_symmetry.space_group_name_H-M   'P 1'
#
loop_
_entity.id
_entity.type
_entity.pdbx_description
1 polymer ?
#
loop_
_entity_poly.entity_id
_entity_poly.type
_entity_poly.pdbx_seq_one_letter_code
_entity_poly.pdbx_strand_id
1 'polypeptide(L)'
;MAFRHAEAARRRAGRLPVVREAAAVTAYAAGEFAIALREFRALRRMNGGDELLPVIADCERALGRPRDALDILGELDPKTRDIDLRIECLLVEAGVRDDLGQRAEALRLLKAAIGRQVGSPLAQARLRHSYANLLELEGDAKSAREWFTSSAALDPEGELDNADRIAALDGVVLPESMVLIEEFDEDEDEDGGVLPEDPADEQDLGEDEDGLLEDSADEREADEDDDADAAESHDDEQDVVEEDADLDDGDEPDLDEDGEGEEIVEDVAQEESPMDEEADR
;
A
#
# COMPACT_ATOMS: atom_id res chain seq x y z
N MET A 1 15.93 -8.73 -12.17
CA MET A 1 16.18 -10.18 -12.38
C MET A 1 15.27 -11.06 -11.52
N ALA A 2 15.01 -10.71 -10.25
CA ALA A 2 14.19 -11.52 -9.33
C ALA A 2 12.83 -11.98 -9.89
N PHE A 3 12.06 -11.08 -10.51
CA PHE A 3 10.75 -11.43 -11.08
C PHE A 3 10.83 -12.52 -12.15
N ARG A 4 11.80 -12.47 -13.07
CA ARG A 4 11.98 -13.50 -14.12
C ARG A 4 12.30 -14.87 -13.52
N HIS A 5 13.09 -14.91 -12.44
CA HIS A 5 13.38 -16.16 -11.73
C HIS A 5 12.14 -16.71 -11.00
N ALA A 6 11.39 -15.85 -10.31
CA ALA A 6 10.16 -16.23 -9.64
C ALA A 6 9.10 -16.74 -10.65
N GLU A 7 8.99 -16.09 -11.82
CA GLU A 7 8.09 -16.53 -12.89
C GLU A 7 8.50 -17.89 -13.47
N ALA A 8 9.80 -18.12 -13.69
CA ALA A 8 10.32 -19.40 -14.14
C ALA A 8 10.07 -20.54 -13.13
N ALA A 9 10.15 -20.25 -11.84
CA ALA A 9 9.78 -21.18 -10.77
C ALA A 9 8.26 -21.43 -10.75
N ARG A 10 7.44 -20.38 -10.90
CA ARG A 10 5.98 -20.48 -10.99
C ARG A 10 5.52 -21.36 -12.15
N ARG A 11 6.17 -21.28 -13.32
CA ARG A 11 5.85 -22.17 -14.47
C ARG A 11 6.09 -23.65 -14.14
N ARG A 12 7.00 -23.98 -13.23
CA ARG A 12 7.35 -25.35 -12.83
C ARG A 12 6.56 -25.86 -11.62
N ALA A 13 6.25 -24.97 -10.68
CA ALA A 13 5.70 -25.31 -9.38
C ALA A 13 4.54 -24.40 -8.94
N GLY A 14 3.71 -23.95 -9.89
CA GLY A 14 2.64 -22.98 -9.67
C GLY A 14 1.47 -23.45 -8.79
N ARG A 15 1.50 -24.66 -8.24
CA ARG A 15 0.52 -25.11 -7.24
C ARG A 15 0.97 -24.84 -5.81
N LEU A 16 2.25 -24.51 -5.59
CA LEU A 16 2.79 -24.25 -4.27
C LEU A 16 2.52 -22.79 -3.86
N PRO A 17 1.87 -22.52 -2.70
CA PRO A 17 1.60 -21.16 -2.23
C PRO A 17 2.86 -20.29 -2.18
N VAL A 18 3.95 -20.81 -1.63
CA VAL A 18 5.23 -20.06 -1.52
C VAL A 18 5.79 -19.61 -2.87
N VAL A 19 5.62 -20.41 -3.93
CA VAL A 19 6.10 -20.05 -5.27
C VAL A 19 5.22 -18.96 -5.89
N ARG A 20 3.91 -19.00 -5.62
CA ARG A 20 2.99 -17.94 -6.03
C ARG A 20 3.25 -16.65 -5.29
N GLU A 21 3.52 -16.71 -3.99
CA GLU A 21 3.86 -15.55 -3.17
C GLU A 21 5.15 -14.89 -3.66
N ALA A 22 6.22 -15.66 -3.88
CA ALA A 22 7.44 -15.14 -4.47
C ALA A 22 7.18 -14.47 -5.84
N ALA A 23 6.36 -15.08 -6.70
CA ALA A 23 5.98 -14.49 -7.98
C ALA A 23 5.13 -13.21 -7.81
N ALA A 24 4.21 -13.16 -6.85
CA ALA A 24 3.35 -12.02 -6.59
C ALA A 24 4.15 -10.82 -6.06
N VAL A 25 4.97 -11.03 -5.02
CA VAL A 25 5.78 -9.98 -4.40
C VAL A 25 6.82 -9.42 -5.38
N THR A 26 7.49 -10.30 -6.14
CA THR A 26 8.47 -9.84 -7.14
C THR A 26 7.81 -9.17 -8.34
N ALA A 27 6.61 -9.58 -8.75
CA ALA A 27 5.84 -8.87 -9.77
C ALA A 27 5.44 -7.48 -9.29
N TYR A 28 4.96 -7.38 -8.04
CA TYR A 28 4.57 -6.11 -7.42
C TYR A 28 5.75 -5.13 -7.37
N ALA A 29 6.90 -5.59 -6.86
CA ALA A 29 8.12 -4.78 -6.82
C ALA A 29 8.65 -4.40 -8.21
N ALA A 30 8.36 -5.18 -9.24
CA ALA A 30 8.71 -4.88 -10.63
C ALA A 30 7.70 -3.95 -11.35
N GLY A 31 6.60 -3.56 -10.69
CA GLY A 31 5.53 -2.77 -11.31
C GLY A 31 4.61 -3.58 -12.25
N GLU A 32 4.72 -4.90 -12.25
CA GLU A 32 3.90 -5.81 -13.05
C GLU A 32 2.57 -6.11 -12.34
N PHE A 33 1.80 -5.06 -12.05
CA PHE A 33 0.64 -5.10 -11.15
C PHE A 33 -0.46 -6.06 -11.63
N ALA A 34 -0.67 -6.22 -12.93
CA ALA A 34 -1.62 -7.19 -13.46
C ALA A 34 -1.24 -8.65 -13.14
N ILE A 35 0.06 -8.95 -13.13
CA ILE A 35 0.57 -10.27 -12.76
C ILE A 35 0.47 -10.46 -11.25
N ALA A 36 0.92 -9.46 -10.48
CA ALA A 36 0.84 -9.47 -9.02
C ALA A 36 -0.60 -9.70 -8.52
N LEU A 37 -1.55 -8.93 -9.04
CA LEU A 37 -2.97 -9.01 -8.72
C LEU A 37 -3.56 -10.41 -8.95
N ARG A 38 -3.25 -11.01 -10.09
CA ARG A 38 -3.70 -12.38 -10.41
C ARG A 38 -3.17 -13.39 -9.39
N GLU A 39 -1.91 -13.27 -8.99
CA GLU A 39 -1.28 -14.20 -8.04
C GLU A 39 -1.77 -13.95 -6.61
N PHE A 40 -1.90 -12.69 -6.16
CA PHE A 40 -2.45 -12.37 -4.83
C PHE A 40 -3.92 -12.83 -4.69
N ARG A 41 -4.75 -12.66 -5.73
CA ARG A 41 -6.11 -13.23 -5.74
C ARG A 41 -6.11 -14.75 -5.64
N ALA A 42 -5.16 -15.42 -6.31
CA ALA A 42 -5.02 -16.87 -6.19
C ALA A 42 -4.62 -17.28 -4.77
N LEU A 43 -3.65 -16.59 -4.17
CA LEU A 43 -3.23 -16.82 -2.78
C LEU A 43 -4.37 -16.59 -1.78
N ARG A 44 -5.15 -15.52 -1.96
CA ARG A 44 -6.31 -15.23 -1.11
C ARG A 44 -7.35 -16.34 -1.18
N ARG A 45 -7.64 -16.89 -2.37
CA ARG A 45 -8.53 -18.06 -2.51
C ARG A 45 -7.97 -19.33 -1.85
N MET A 46 -6.65 -19.50 -1.82
CA MET A 46 -6.00 -20.66 -1.21
C MET A 46 -5.97 -20.58 0.32
N ASN A 47 -5.69 -19.39 0.86
CA ASN A 47 -5.48 -19.19 2.30
C ASN A 47 -6.75 -18.74 3.04
N GLY A 48 -7.69 -18.11 2.33
CA GLY A 48 -9.00 -17.71 2.86
C GLY A 48 -9.02 -16.51 3.80
N GLY A 49 -7.91 -15.77 3.94
CA GLY A 49 -7.78 -14.64 4.86
C GLY A 49 -7.79 -13.26 4.18
N ASP A 50 -7.92 -12.22 5.02
CA ASP A 50 -8.03 -10.82 4.62
C ASP A 50 -6.66 -10.11 4.52
N GLU A 51 -5.57 -10.78 4.88
CA GLU A 51 -4.23 -10.18 4.98
C GLU A 51 -3.73 -9.62 3.64
N LEU A 52 -4.26 -10.14 2.52
CA LEU A 52 -3.90 -9.71 1.18
C LEU A 52 -4.80 -8.60 0.62
N LEU A 53 -5.86 -8.18 1.32
CA LEU A 53 -6.75 -7.13 0.84
C LEU A 53 -6.02 -5.81 0.49
N PRO A 54 -5.11 -5.27 1.34
CA PRO A 54 -4.42 -4.02 1.04
C PRO A 54 -3.63 -4.09 -0.28
N VAL A 55 -2.83 -5.15 -0.47
CA VAL A 55 -1.96 -5.27 -1.66
C VAL A 55 -2.77 -5.57 -2.93
N ILE A 56 -3.89 -6.29 -2.82
CA ILE A 56 -4.80 -6.50 -3.96
C ILE A 56 -5.45 -5.17 -4.36
N ALA A 57 -5.92 -4.38 -3.39
CA ALA A 57 -6.52 -3.07 -3.65
C ALA A 57 -5.50 -2.09 -4.25
N ASP A 58 -4.27 -2.06 -3.74
CA ASP A 58 -3.22 -1.20 -4.28
C ASP A 58 -2.83 -1.60 -5.72
N CYS A 59 -2.86 -2.90 -6.05
CA CYS A 59 -2.69 -3.34 -7.44
C CYS A 59 -3.83 -2.82 -8.36
N GLU A 60 -5.10 -2.85 -7.94
CA GLU A 60 -6.20 -2.29 -8.75
C GLU A 60 -6.06 -0.77 -8.91
N ARG A 61 -5.68 -0.07 -7.84
CA ARG A 61 -5.35 1.35 -7.86
C ARG A 61 -4.24 1.64 -8.88
N ALA A 62 -3.13 0.90 -8.84
CA ALA A 62 -2.00 1.05 -9.76
C ALA A 62 -2.37 0.75 -11.22
N LEU A 63 -3.40 -0.08 -11.46
CA LEU A 63 -3.97 -0.33 -12.78
C LEU A 63 -5.00 0.73 -13.23
N GLY A 64 -5.16 1.82 -12.47
CA GLY A 64 -6.08 2.91 -12.78
C GLY A 64 -7.54 2.61 -12.43
N ARG A 65 -7.79 1.68 -11.50
CA ARG A 65 -9.14 1.28 -11.06
C ARG A 65 -9.36 1.60 -9.57
N PRO A 66 -9.35 2.89 -9.19
CA PRO A 66 -9.46 3.29 -7.79
C PRO A 66 -10.82 2.92 -7.16
N ARG A 67 -11.90 2.82 -7.94
CA ARG A 67 -13.22 2.41 -7.40
C ARG A 67 -13.21 0.94 -6.97
N ASP A 68 -12.72 0.07 -7.84
CA ASP A 68 -12.56 -1.37 -7.55
C ASP A 68 -11.65 -1.58 -6.32
N ALA A 69 -10.63 -0.74 -6.14
CA ALA A 69 -9.79 -0.76 -4.95
C ALA A 69 -10.58 -0.46 -3.66
N LEU A 70 -11.49 0.52 -3.66
CA LEU A 70 -12.37 0.78 -2.50
C LEU A 70 -13.32 -0.39 -2.22
N ASP A 71 -13.88 -1.01 -3.27
CA ASP A 71 -14.76 -2.16 -3.12
C ASP A 71 -14.03 -3.33 -2.44
N ILE A 72 -12.79 -3.61 -2.86
CA ILE A 72 -11.93 -4.65 -2.27
C ILE A 72 -11.61 -4.33 -0.80
N LEU A 73 -11.27 -3.09 -0.47
CA LEU A 73 -11.01 -2.70 0.92
C LEU A 73 -12.27 -2.84 1.79
N GLY A 74 -13.46 -2.62 1.21
CA GLY A 74 -14.75 -2.81 1.87
C GLY A 74 -15.07 -4.26 2.22
N GLU A 75 -14.35 -5.24 1.66
CA GLU A 75 -14.52 -6.66 2.01
C GLU A 75 -13.90 -7.03 3.36
N LEU A 76 -13.05 -6.18 3.94
CA LEU A 76 -12.38 -6.45 5.22
C LEU A 76 -13.41 -6.72 6.33
N ASP A 77 -13.26 -7.81 7.08
CA ASP A 77 -14.16 -8.08 8.22
C ASP A 77 -14.10 -6.91 9.22
N PRO A 78 -15.22 -6.20 9.47
CA PRO A 78 -15.25 -5.10 10.42
C PRO A 78 -14.94 -5.54 11.87
N LYS A 79 -14.98 -6.84 12.16
CA LYS A 79 -14.63 -7.43 13.46
C LYS A 79 -13.17 -7.87 13.54
N THR A 80 -12.36 -7.67 12.50
CA THR A 80 -10.95 -8.01 12.54
C THR A 80 -10.25 -7.32 13.71
N ARG A 81 -9.51 -8.12 14.47
CA ARG A 81 -8.73 -7.64 15.64
C ARG A 81 -7.31 -7.27 15.27
N ASP A 82 -6.91 -7.54 14.03
CA ASP A 82 -5.62 -7.14 13.51
C ASP A 82 -5.66 -5.63 13.23
N ILE A 83 -5.00 -4.87 14.11
CA ILE A 83 -4.97 -3.41 14.02
C ILE A 83 -4.04 -2.96 12.90
N ASP A 84 -2.94 -3.68 12.66
CA ASP A 84 -1.97 -3.30 11.65
C ASP A 84 -2.57 -3.54 10.26
N LEU A 85 -3.26 -4.67 10.04
CA LEU A 85 -4.03 -4.90 8.80
C LEU A 85 -5.05 -3.78 8.52
N ARG A 86 -5.77 -3.31 9.54
CA ARG A 86 -6.71 -2.19 9.40
C ARG A 86 -6.01 -0.88 9.02
N ILE A 87 -4.80 -0.66 9.55
CA ILE A 87 -3.99 0.51 9.21
C ILE A 87 -3.50 0.39 7.76
N GLU A 88 -3.05 -0.78 7.32
CA GLU A 88 -2.67 -1.02 5.93
C GLU A 88 -3.83 -0.74 4.96
N CYS A 89 -5.02 -1.26 5.25
CA CYS A 89 -6.21 -0.95 4.45
C CYS A 89 -6.50 0.55 4.41
N LEU A 90 -6.38 1.25 5.54
CA LEU A 90 -6.62 2.69 5.63
C LEU A 90 -5.57 3.51 4.86
N LEU A 91 -4.30 3.09 4.88
CA LEU A 91 -3.23 3.72 4.10
C LEU A 91 -3.53 3.63 2.60
N VAL A 92 -3.92 2.44 2.12
CA VAL A 92 -4.32 2.25 0.73
C VAL A 92 -5.58 3.06 0.42
N GLU A 93 -6.59 3.05 1.30
CA GLU A 93 -7.81 3.87 1.13
C GLU A 93 -7.47 5.35 0.97
N ALA A 94 -6.60 5.90 1.83
CA ALA A 94 -6.19 7.30 1.74
C ALA A 94 -5.52 7.62 0.40
N GLY A 95 -4.65 6.74 -0.11
CA GLY A 95 -4.03 6.88 -1.43
C GLY A 95 -5.07 6.83 -2.57
N VAL A 96 -6.01 5.88 -2.52
CA VAL A 96 -7.10 5.76 -3.49
C VAL A 96 -8.00 7.00 -3.49
N ARG A 97 -8.31 7.54 -2.31
CA ARG A 97 -9.09 8.78 -2.17
C ARG A 97 -8.36 9.98 -2.78
N ASP A 98 -7.04 10.07 -2.62
CA ASP A 98 -6.25 11.12 -3.28
C ASP A 98 -6.28 11.01 -4.80
N ASP A 99 -6.15 9.80 -5.35
CA ASP A 99 -6.25 9.54 -6.79
C ASP A 99 -7.63 9.92 -7.37
N LEU A 100 -8.68 9.82 -6.56
CA LEU A 100 -10.04 10.26 -6.89
C LEU A 100 -10.25 11.78 -6.74
N GLY A 101 -9.21 12.54 -6.38
CA GLY A 101 -9.28 13.98 -6.11
C GLY A 101 -9.92 14.33 -4.77
N GLN A 102 -10.09 13.36 -3.87
CA GLN A 102 -10.71 13.52 -2.55
C GLN A 102 -9.65 13.74 -1.46
N ARG A 103 -8.62 14.55 -1.74
CA ARG A 103 -7.46 14.79 -0.85
C ARG A 103 -7.83 15.19 0.57
N ALA A 104 -8.81 16.08 0.72
CA ALA A 104 -9.27 16.54 2.04
C ALA A 104 -9.79 15.39 2.90
N GLU A 105 -10.46 14.41 2.28
CA GLU A 105 -10.97 13.23 2.97
C GLU A 105 -9.84 12.25 3.31
N ALA A 106 -8.86 12.07 2.42
CA ALA A 106 -7.66 11.28 2.71
C ALA A 106 -6.89 11.83 3.92
N LEU A 107 -6.68 13.15 3.98
CA LEU A 107 -6.07 13.84 5.12
C LEU A 107 -6.88 13.62 6.41
N ARG A 108 -8.21 13.74 6.35
CA ARG A 108 -9.09 13.52 7.50
C ARG A 108 -8.99 12.09 8.03
N LEU A 109 -8.99 11.09 7.14
CA LEU A 109 -8.86 9.68 7.49
C LEU A 109 -7.51 9.39 8.17
N LEU A 110 -6.41 9.82 7.55
CA LEU A 110 -5.06 9.65 8.10
C LEU A 110 -4.92 10.34 9.46
N LYS A 111 -5.38 11.59 9.58
CA LYS A 111 -5.31 12.35 10.84
C LYS A 111 -6.07 11.65 11.96
N ALA A 112 -7.26 11.13 11.67
CA ALA A 112 -8.06 10.38 12.63
C ALA A 112 -7.36 9.09 13.06
N ALA A 113 -6.72 8.37 12.12
CA ALA A 113 -5.97 7.14 12.42
C ALA A 113 -4.73 7.41 13.29
N ILE A 114 -3.96 8.47 12.98
CA ILE A 114 -2.82 8.92 13.79
C ILE A 114 -3.25 9.24 15.22
N GLY A 115 -4.38 9.95 15.38
CA GLY A 115 -4.91 10.34 16.69
C GLY A 115 -5.34 9.18 17.59
N ARG A 116 -5.63 8.00 17.01
CA ARG A 116 -5.96 6.80 17.81
C ARG A 116 -4.75 6.20 18.52
N GLN A 117 -3.53 6.43 17.99
CA GLN A 117 -2.28 5.92 18.56
C GLN A 117 -2.29 4.40 18.84
N VAL A 118 -2.81 3.63 17.89
CA VAL A 118 -2.89 2.16 17.94
C VAL A 118 -2.05 1.52 16.81
N GLY A 119 -1.73 0.24 16.96
CA GLY A 119 -0.89 -0.49 16.02
C GLY A 119 0.60 -0.42 16.37
N SER A 120 1.43 -1.03 15.54
CA SER A 120 2.89 -1.02 15.74
C SER A 120 3.50 0.39 15.54
N PRO A 121 4.70 0.65 16.10
CA PRO A 121 5.43 1.90 15.86
C PRO A 121 5.61 2.19 14.36
N LEU A 122 5.98 1.18 13.58
CA LEU A 122 6.15 1.29 12.13
C LEU A 122 4.83 1.61 11.42
N ALA A 123 3.72 0.99 11.79
CA ALA A 123 2.40 1.32 11.23
C ALA A 123 2.02 2.79 11.50
N GLN A 124 2.32 3.29 12.71
CA GLN A 124 2.14 4.70 13.05
C GLN A 124 3.11 5.62 12.30
N ALA A 125 4.35 5.19 12.05
CA ALA A 125 5.29 5.92 11.20
C ALA A 125 4.73 6.07 9.78
N ARG A 126 4.25 4.97 9.17
CA ARG A 126 3.66 4.96 7.81
C ARG A 126 2.44 5.88 7.68
N LEU A 127 1.56 5.92 8.69
CA LEU A 127 0.45 6.88 8.72
C LEU A 127 0.92 8.34 8.70
N ARG A 128 1.93 8.68 9.50
CA ARG A 128 2.50 10.03 9.55
C ARG A 128 3.24 10.38 8.28
N HIS A 129 3.98 9.43 7.71
CA HIS A 129 4.65 9.55 6.43
C HIS A 129 3.66 9.87 5.31
N SER A 130 2.58 9.07 5.19
CA SER A 130 1.54 9.31 4.20
C SER A 130 0.84 10.64 4.39
N TYR A 131 0.58 11.04 5.64
CA TYR A 131 -0.03 12.34 5.95
C TYR A 131 0.89 13.51 5.57
N ALA A 132 2.20 13.40 5.84
CA ALA A 132 3.20 14.38 5.45
C ALA A 132 3.27 14.54 3.92
N ASN A 133 3.26 13.44 3.17
CA ASN A 133 3.23 13.46 1.70
C ASN A 133 2.03 14.24 1.17
N LEU A 134 0.82 14.04 1.72
CA LEU A 134 -0.36 14.78 1.27
C LEU A 134 -0.29 16.27 1.62
N LEU A 135 0.24 16.64 2.79
CA LEU A 135 0.44 18.05 3.16
C LEU A 135 1.43 18.75 2.22
N GLU A 136 2.50 18.07 1.84
CA GLU A 136 3.46 18.59 0.88
C GLU A 136 2.81 18.84 -0.49
N LEU A 137 1.94 17.93 -0.95
CA LEU A 137 1.16 18.10 -2.18
C LEU A 137 0.16 19.26 -2.11
N GLU A 138 -0.29 19.66 -0.92
CA GLU A 138 -1.09 20.88 -0.70
C GLU A 138 -0.22 22.15 -0.66
N GLY A 139 1.11 22.01 -0.67
CA GLY A 139 2.06 23.11 -0.58
C GLY A 139 2.41 23.53 0.85
N ASP A 140 1.94 22.81 1.88
CA ASP A 140 2.30 23.06 3.27
C ASP A 140 3.60 22.33 3.65
N ALA A 141 4.70 22.79 3.04
CA ALA A 141 6.05 22.24 3.26
C ALA A 141 6.47 22.27 4.74
N LYS A 142 6.01 23.27 5.50
CA LYS A 142 6.36 23.43 6.91
C LYS A 142 5.74 22.31 7.74
N SER A 143 4.42 22.11 7.63
CA SER A 143 3.77 21.02 8.35
C SER A 143 4.20 19.65 7.83
N ALA A 144 4.41 19.49 6.51
CA ALA A 144 4.95 18.25 5.96
C ALA A 144 6.27 17.86 6.65
N ARG A 145 7.22 18.80 6.75
CA ARG A 145 8.51 18.59 7.44
C ARG A 145 8.34 18.16 8.90
N GLU A 146 7.44 18.79 9.63
CA GLU A 146 7.13 18.43 11.02
C GLU A 146 6.61 16.99 11.13
N TRP A 147 5.74 16.58 10.22
CA TRP A 147 5.18 15.22 10.18
C TRP A 147 6.18 14.16 9.71
N PHE A 148 7.04 14.46 8.73
CA PHE A 148 8.16 13.57 8.38
C PHE A 148 9.12 13.37 9.55
N THR A 149 9.41 14.43 10.31
CA THR A 149 10.24 14.32 11.53
C THR A 149 9.56 13.43 12.59
N SER A 150 8.24 13.59 12.76
CA SER A 150 7.44 12.77 13.68
C SER A 150 7.32 11.30 13.22
N SER A 151 7.36 11.05 11.92
CA SER A 151 7.42 9.72 11.30
C SER A 151 8.78 9.07 11.56
N ALA A 152 9.89 9.77 11.28
CA ALA A 152 11.25 9.28 11.50
C ALA A 152 11.51 8.86 12.96
N ALA A 153 10.91 9.56 13.93
CA ALA A 153 11.02 9.21 15.34
C ALA A 153 10.41 7.83 15.70
N LEU A 154 9.52 7.29 14.86
CA LEU A 154 8.91 5.97 15.01
C LEU A 154 9.50 4.90 14.07
N ASP A 155 10.44 5.29 13.22
CA ASP A 155 11.10 4.44 12.23
C ASP A 155 12.62 4.44 12.49
N PRO A 156 13.07 3.78 13.58
CA PRO A 156 14.48 3.77 13.97
C PRO A 156 15.36 2.96 13.01
N GLU A 157 14.77 2.06 12.22
CA GLU A 157 15.46 1.22 11.24
C GLU A 157 15.60 1.93 9.88
N GLY A 158 14.90 3.05 9.68
CA GLY A 158 14.96 3.82 8.44
C GLY A 158 14.33 3.09 7.26
N GLU A 159 13.25 2.34 7.51
CA GLU A 159 12.52 1.62 6.46
C GLU A 159 11.81 2.57 5.49
N LEU A 160 11.52 3.79 5.94
CA LEU A 160 10.91 4.85 5.16
C LEU A 160 11.94 5.91 4.80
N ASP A 161 11.74 6.57 3.67
CA ASP A 161 12.61 7.62 3.13
C ASP A 161 12.45 8.98 3.86
N ASN A 162 12.04 8.98 5.14
CA ASN A 162 11.75 10.19 5.91
C ASN A 162 12.93 11.19 5.90
N ALA A 163 14.16 10.71 6.04
CA ALA A 163 15.35 11.54 6.05
C ALA A 163 15.56 12.27 4.71
N ASP A 164 15.37 11.55 3.60
CA ASP A 164 15.49 12.10 2.25
C ASP A 164 14.37 13.12 1.98
N ARG A 165 13.13 12.83 2.40
CA ARG A 165 12.01 13.78 2.29
C ARG A 165 12.27 15.07 3.08
N ILE A 166 12.79 14.98 4.30
CA ILE A 166 13.16 16.16 5.11
C ILE A 166 14.27 16.97 4.45
N ALA A 167 15.32 16.30 3.96
CA ALA A 167 16.42 16.97 3.26
C ALA A 167 15.94 17.71 2.01
N ALA A 168 15.06 17.09 1.22
CA ALA A 168 14.45 17.71 0.05
C ALA A 168 13.65 18.97 0.41
N LEU A 169 12.85 18.92 1.47
CA LEU A 169 12.09 20.08 1.98
C LEU A 169 12.98 21.21 2.50
N ASP A 170 14.13 20.86 3.10
CA ASP A 170 15.14 21.82 3.56
C ASP A 170 16.01 22.38 2.41
N GLY A 171 15.76 21.95 1.17
CA GLY A 171 16.50 22.37 -0.02
C GLY A 171 17.89 21.74 -0.14
N VAL A 172 18.17 20.68 0.63
CA VAL A 172 19.40 19.92 0.58
C VAL A 172 19.24 18.82 -0.47
N VAL A 173 19.70 19.08 -1.69
CA VAL A 173 19.79 18.06 -2.75
C VAL A 173 21.15 17.39 -2.64
N LEU A 174 21.19 16.13 -2.24
CA LEU A 174 22.39 15.32 -2.39
C LEU A 174 22.66 15.14 -3.90
N PRO A 175 23.85 15.49 -4.41
CA PRO A 175 24.15 15.27 -5.81
C PRO A 175 24.08 13.77 -6.10
N GLU A 176 23.52 13.37 -7.25
CA GLU A 176 23.38 11.95 -7.64
C GLU A 176 24.71 11.18 -7.58
N SER A 177 25.84 11.88 -7.67
CA SER A 177 27.19 11.31 -7.52
C SER A 177 27.56 10.86 -6.10
N MET A 178 26.70 11.08 -5.10
CA MET A 178 26.92 10.71 -3.70
C MET A 178 26.03 9.55 -3.23
N VAL A 179 25.25 8.92 -4.14
CA VAL A 179 24.63 7.62 -3.85
C VAL A 179 25.76 6.60 -3.72
N LEU A 180 26.15 6.32 -2.48
CA LEU A 180 27.11 5.27 -2.14
C LEU A 180 26.42 3.94 -2.45
N ILE A 181 26.65 3.44 -3.66
CA ILE A 181 26.52 2.02 -3.91
C ILE A 181 27.54 1.38 -2.98
N GLU A 182 27.09 0.68 -1.94
CA GLU A 182 27.94 -0.27 -1.23
C GLU A 182 28.29 -1.36 -2.26
N GLU A 183 29.35 -1.09 -3.04
CA GLU A 183 30.05 -2.14 -3.77
C GLU A 183 30.54 -3.11 -2.70
N PHE A 184 29.80 -4.21 -2.55
CA PHE A 184 30.36 -5.43 -2.00
C PHE A 184 31.51 -5.81 -2.92
N ASP A 185 32.74 -5.47 -2.52
CA ASP A 185 33.94 -6.08 -3.06
C ASP A 185 33.82 -7.59 -2.78
N GLU A 186 33.35 -8.34 -3.78
CA GLU A 186 33.61 -9.78 -3.85
C GLU A 186 35.12 -9.93 -4.04
N ASP A 187 35.85 -10.14 -2.95
CA ASP A 187 37.21 -10.64 -3.01
C ASP A 187 37.18 -12.01 -3.72
N GLU A 188 37.56 -12.02 -5.01
CA GLU A 188 37.82 -13.23 -5.79
C GLU A 188 38.99 -14.00 -5.16
N ASP A 189 38.70 -15.12 -4.50
CA ASP A 189 39.69 -16.13 -4.12
C ASP A 189 40.23 -16.82 -5.39
N GLU A 190 41.25 -16.22 -6.00
CA GLU A 190 42.11 -16.85 -7.01
C GLU A 190 43.42 -17.31 -6.34
N ASP A 191 43.47 -18.55 -5.84
CA ASP A 191 44.75 -19.27 -5.66
C ASP A 191 44.64 -20.72 -6.15
N GLY A 192 45.41 -21.00 -7.20
CA GLY A 192 45.46 -22.25 -7.92
C GLY A 192 46.23 -23.33 -7.17
N GLY A 193 45.51 -24.35 -6.70
CA GLY A 193 46.08 -25.60 -6.21
C GLY A 193 46.21 -26.64 -7.33
N VAL A 194 47.41 -26.78 -7.89
CA VAL A 194 47.81 -27.84 -8.82
C VAL A 194 47.62 -29.23 -8.19
N LEU A 195 46.80 -30.09 -8.80
CA LEU A 195 46.75 -31.52 -8.48
C LEU A 195 47.75 -32.29 -9.38
N PRO A 196 48.52 -33.24 -8.83
CA PRO A 196 49.53 -33.98 -9.59
C PRO A 196 48.92 -35.12 -10.43
N GLU A 197 49.53 -35.33 -11.60
CA GLU A 197 49.29 -36.46 -12.51
C GLU A 197 49.83 -37.79 -11.94
N ASP A 198 49.11 -38.89 -12.20
CA ASP A 198 49.68 -40.24 -12.42
C ASP A 198 48.67 -41.08 -13.26
N PRO A 199 49.09 -42.10 -14.04
CA PRO A 199 48.53 -42.38 -15.35
C PRO A 199 47.86 -43.76 -15.47
N ALA A 200 47.28 -43.98 -16.66
CA ALA A 200 46.94 -45.26 -17.28
C ALA A 200 45.83 -46.11 -16.63
N ASP A 201 44.70 -46.22 -17.33
CA ASP A 201 44.32 -47.53 -17.87
C ASP A 201 43.49 -47.38 -19.15
N GLU A 202 43.90 -48.14 -20.16
CA GLU A 202 43.27 -48.27 -21.48
C GLU A 202 42.05 -49.19 -21.40
N GLN A 203 41.08 -48.97 -22.30
CA GLN A 203 39.96 -49.83 -22.78
C GLN A 203 38.68 -48.97 -22.87
N ASP A 204 37.84 -48.97 -23.89
CA ASP A 204 37.70 -49.78 -25.10
C ASP A 204 36.69 -48.99 -25.97
N LEU A 205 37.03 -48.74 -27.23
CA LEU A 205 36.16 -48.04 -28.18
C LEU A 205 35.36 -49.08 -28.96
N GLY A 206 34.09 -49.23 -28.59
CA GLY A 206 33.07 -49.91 -29.38
C GLY A 206 32.21 -48.88 -30.11
N GLU A 207 32.44 -48.74 -31.41
CA GLU A 207 31.53 -48.12 -32.38
C GLU A 207 30.23 -48.94 -32.46
N ASP A 208 29.08 -48.27 -32.62
CA ASP A 208 27.95 -48.75 -33.42
C ASP A 208 26.98 -47.56 -33.66
N GLU A 209 27.17 -46.95 -34.83
CA GLU A 209 26.17 -46.66 -35.87
C GLU A 209 24.65 -46.64 -35.53
N ASP A 210 24.01 -45.58 -36.04
CA ASP A 210 22.69 -45.54 -36.70
C ASP A 210 21.39 -45.41 -35.90
N GLY A 211 20.71 -44.27 -36.10
CA GLY A 211 19.32 -44.10 -35.67
C GLY A 211 18.68 -42.78 -36.09
N LEU A 212 18.71 -42.48 -37.39
CA LEU A 212 17.85 -41.47 -38.02
C LEU A 212 16.37 -41.75 -37.73
N LEU A 213 15.65 -40.82 -37.10
CA LEU A 213 14.23 -40.58 -37.36
C LEU A 213 13.91 -39.08 -37.23
N GLU A 214 13.85 -38.47 -38.40
CA GLU A 214 13.08 -37.25 -38.68
C GLU A 214 11.59 -37.64 -38.74
N ASP A 215 10.72 -36.75 -38.25
CA ASP A 215 9.41 -36.38 -38.82
C ASP A 215 8.31 -36.17 -37.75
N SER A 216 7.91 -34.92 -37.55
CA SER A 216 6.54 -34.45 -37.84
C SER A 216 6.31 -33.08 -37.18
N ALA A 217 6.05 -32.11 -38.05
CA ALA A 217 5.42 -30.84 -37.72
C ALA A 217 3.89 -31.03 -37.54
N ASP A 218 3.24 -29.94 -37.11
CA ASP A 218 1.79 -29.67 -37.15
C ASP A 218 0.94 -30.29 -36.00
N GLU A 219 0.00 -29.63 -35.32
CA GLU A 219 -0.81 -28.42 -35.60
C GLU A 219 -1.16 -27.66 -34.29
N ARG A 220 -1.75 -26.47 -34.46
CA ARG A 220 -2.32 -25.55 -33.45
C ARG A 220 -3.78 -25.93 -33.11
N GLU A 221 -4.46 -24.99 -32.43
CA GLU A 221 -5.91 -24.87 -32.09
C GLU A 221 -6.21 -25.35 -30.66
N ALA A 222 -6.41 -24.43 -29.69
CA ALA A 222 -7.60 -23.61 -29.43
C ALA A 222 -8.65 -24.37 -28.60
N ASP A 223 -8.80 -23.98 -27.33
CA ASP A 223 -10.00 -24.27 -26.54
C ASP A 223 -10.44 -22.94 -25.91
N GLU A 224 -11.36 -22.27 -26.61
CA GLU A 224 -12.28 -21.27 -26.09
C GLU A 224 -13.55 -21.99 -25.60
N ASP A 225 -14.07 -21.47 -24.48
CA ASP A 225 -15.47 -21.50 -24.01
C ASP A 225 -16.17 -22.85 -23.72
N ASP A 226 -16.55 -23.03 -22.46
CA ASP A 226 -17.81 -23.70 -22.13
C ASP A 226 -18.64 -22.81 -21.21
N ASP A 227 -19.90 -22.73 -21.59
CA ASP A 227 -20.87 -21.67 -21.35
C ASP A 227 -21.93 -22.17 -20.35
N ALA A 228 -22.67 -21.21 -19.78
CA ALA A 228 -24.05 -21.33 -19.29
C ALA A 228 -24.45 -22.47 -18.33
N ASP A 229 -24.81 -22.07 -17.10
CA ASP A 229 -25.95 -22.68 -16.41
C ASP A 229 -26.91 -21.57 -15.93
N ALA A 230 -28.03 -21.45 -16.66
CA ALA A 230 -29.16 -20.60 -16.32
C ALA A 230 -30.44 -21.41 -16.51
N ALA A 231 -31.16 -21.65 -15.41
CA ALA A 231 -32.62 -21.53 -15.28
C ALA A 231 -33.08 -22.22 -13.99
N GLU A 232 -33.80 -21.48 -13.15
CA GLU A 232 -35.11 -21.94 -12.68
C GLU A 232 -35.95 -20.69 -12.36
N SER A 233 -37.13 -20.69 -12.95
CA SER A 233 -38.19 -19.67 -12.94
C SER A 233 -38.81 -19.45 -11.58
N HIS A 234 -39.30 -18.23 -11.28
CA HIS A 234 -40.60 -18.03 -10.63
C HIS A 234 -41.27 -16.79 -11.23
N ASP A 235 -42.42 -17.06 -11.83
CA ASP A 235 -43.43 -16.16 -12.36
C ASP A 235 -44.40 -15.87 -11.21
N ASP A 236 -44.66 -14.59 -10.93
CA ASP A 236 -45.92 -14.17 -10.32
C ASP A 236 -46.21 -12.73 -10.75
N GLU A 237 -47.26 -12.63 -11.57
CA GLU A 237 -47.81 -11.42 -12.13
C GLU A 237 -48.69 -10.63 -11.13
N GLN A 238 -48.70 -9.31 -11.34
CA GLN A 238 -49.77 -8.34 -11.05
C GLN A 238 -49.98 -7.91 -9.57
N ASP A 239 -49.85 -6.61 -9.30
CA ASP A 239 -51.02 -5.71 -9.39
C ASP A 239 -50.64 -4.23 -9.43
N VAL A 240 -51.46 -3.46 -10.12
CA VAL A 240 -51.33 -2.03 -10.40
C VAL A 240 -52.19 -1.27 -9.39
N VAL A 241 -51.63 -0.26 -8.70
CA VAL A 241 -52.40 0.86 -8.15
C VAL A 241 -51.51 2.08 -8.03
N GLU A 242 -51.72 3.03 -8.94
CA GLU A 242 -51.46 4.45 -8.73
C GLU A 242 -52.53 4.96 -7.76
N GLU A 243 -52.13 5.69 -6.71
CA GLU A 243 -53.01 6.71 -6.12
C GLU A 243 -52.18 7.88 -5.58
N ASP A 244 -52.58 9.05 -6.07
CA ASP A 244 -52.14 10.40 -5.78
C ASP A 244 -52.39 10.85 -4.33
N ALA A 245 -51.68 11.93 -3.96
CA ALA A 245 -51.97 12.92 -2.91
C ALA A 245 -51.71 12.45 -1.47
N ASP A 246 -51.07 13.21 -0.58
CA ASP A 246 -51.25 14.63 -0.30
C ASP A 246 -49.98 15.31 0.23
N LEU A 247 -49.93 16.61 -0.05
CA LEU A 247 -49.05 17.65 0.50
C LEU A 247 -49.14 17.69 2.04
N ASP A 248 -48.01 17.81 2.72
CA ASP A 248 -47.95 18.38 4.08
C ASP A 248 -46.90 19.50 4.09
N ASP A 249 -47.41 20.71 3.89
CA ASP A 249 -46.78 22.00 4.12
C ASP A 249 -46.88 22.35 5.63
N GLY A 250 -45.78 22.86 6.20
CA GLY A 250 -45.74 23.53 7.51
C GLY A 250 -44.94 22.73 8.54
N ASP A 251 -43.92 23.26 9.20
CA ASP A 251 -43.88 24.58 9.82
C ASP A 251 -42.41 24.92 10.14
N GLU A 252 -41.84 25.90 9.44
CA GLU A 252 -40.69 26.65 9.94
C GLU A 252 -41.22 27.76 10.86
N PRO A 253 -40.79 27.86 12.12
CA PRO A 253 -40.94 29.10 12.85
C PRO A 253 -39.76 30.03 12.59
N ASP A 254 -40.03 31.07 11.81
CA ASP A 254 -39.27 32.31 11.75
C ASP A 254 -39.32 33.07 13.08
N LEU A 255 -38.14 33.52 13.52
CA LEU A 255 -37.80 34.80 14.16
C LEU A 255 -38.68 35.38 15.28
N ASP A 256 -38.07 35.49 16.48
CA ASP A 256 -38.23 36.68 17.32
C ASP A 256 -36.82 37.23 17.66
N GLU A 257 -36.43 38.30 16.96
CA GLU A 257 -35.56 39.35 17.49
C GLU A 257 -36.37 40.13 18.54
N ASP A 258 -35.81 40.32 19.74
CA ASP A 258 -35.79 41.59 20.48
C ASP A 258 -35.46 41.34 21.96
N GLY A 259 -34.47 42.09 22.48
CA GLY A 259 -34.42 42.41 23.92
C GLY A 259 -33.07 42.31 24.62
N GLU A 260 -32.28 43.40 24.54
CA GLU A 260 -31.59 44.06 25.67
C GLU A 260 -30.64 43.16 26.53
N GLY A 261 -29.32 43.25 26.43
CA GLY A 261 -28.54 44.39 26.90
C GLY A 261 -28.08 44.20 28.35
N GLU A 262 -26.89 43.63 28.58
CA GLU A 262 -26.11 43.95 29.78
C GLU A 262 -24.61 43.73 29.55
N GLU A 263 -23.93 44.87 29.41
CA GLU A 263 -22.48 45.05 29.46
C GLU A 263 -22.05 44.98 30.93
N ILE A 264 -21.20 44.02 31.30
CA ILE A 264 -20.49 44.05 32.60
C ILE A 264 -18.99 43.80 32.35
N VAL A 265 -18.32 44.94 32.16
CA VAL A 265 -16.98 45.35 32.60
C VAL A 265 -15.90 44.29 32.87
N GLU A 266 -14.79 44.47 32.16
CA GLU A 266 -13.44 44.01 32.51
C GLU A 266 -13.07 44.42 33.95
N ASP A 267 -12.52 43.49 34.73
CA ASP A 267 -11.73 43.83 35.91
C ASP A 267 -10.30 43.33 35.74
N VAL A 268 -9.48 44.23 35.19
CA VAL A 268 -8.02 44.16 35.16
C VAL A 268 -7.53 44.72 36.49
N ALA A 269 -7.30 43.84 37.47
CA ALA A 269 -6.55 44.22 38.67
C ALA A 269 -5.05 44.08 38.41
N GLN A 270 -4.44 45.16 37.92
CA GLN A 270 -3.05 45.49 38.19
C GLN A 270 -3.00 46.15 39.57
N GLU A 271 -2.27 45.56 40.51
CA GLU A 271 -1.77 46.30 41.68
C GLU A 271 -0.24 46.33 41.65
N GLU A 272 0.24 47.54 41.87
CA GLU A 272 1.60 48.01 41.70
C GLU A 272 2.59 47.44 42.73
N SER A 273 3.85 47.51 42.34
CA SER A 273 5.02 47.29 43.19
C SER A 273 5.08 48.28 44.37
N PRO A 274 5.94 47.98 45.36
CA PRO A 274 6.99 48.95 45.61
C PRO A 274 8.39 48.34 45.68
N MET A 275 9.34 49.17 45.24
CA MET A 275 10.77 49.07 45.49
C MET A 275 11.06 48.88 46.98
N ASP A 276 12.09 48.10 47.29
CA ASP A 276 12.98 48.40 48.40
C ASP A 276 14.44 48.11 48.02
N GLU A 277 15.27 49.05 48.45
CA GLU A 277 16.69 49.26 48.23
C GLU A 277 17.61 48.23 48.91
N GLU A 278 18.82 48.13 48.36
CA GLU A 278 20.13 47.91 49.02
C GLU A 278 20.27 46.89 50.16
N ALA A 279 21.16 45.90 49.96
CA ALA A 279 22.38 45.77 50.77
C ALA A 279 23.33 44.68 50.25
N ASP A 280 24.44 45.14 49.68
CA ASP A 280 25.81 44.67 49.84
C ASP A 280 26.06 43.59 50.94
N ARG A 281 26.39 42.36 50.52
CA ARG A 281 27.56 41.52 50.93
C ARG A 281 27.46 40.07 50.48
#